data_AF-A0A7C3JMH0-F1
#
_entry.id   AF-A0A7C3JMH0-F1
#
_cell.length_a   1.000
_cell.length_b   1.000
_cell.length_c   1.000
_cell.angle_alpha   90.00
_cell.angle_beta   90.00
_cell.angle_gamma   90.00
#
_symmetry.space_group_name_H-M   'P 1'
#
loop_
_entity.id
_entity.type
_entity.pdbx_description
1 polymer ?
#
loop_
_entity_poly.entity_id
_entity_poly.type
_entity_poly.pdbx_seq_one_letter_code
_entity_poly.pdbx_strand_id
1 'polypeptide(L)'
;MSFSKHPIGWLVLASQESHKSILAKISAGLTAYGLDCAAEKTVISCGNVGLGLVHATEPSPLSTWSLYVDAKLLCLVEGVFYGNYGSYSPVPGKDPQLAFLVLSQFQKTGAKSFAGLNGAFCVVILNGKSSVLSTVWARR
;
A
#
# COMPACT_ATOMS: atom_id res chain seq x y z
N MET A 1 16.87 -1.89 26.12
CA MET A 1 15.72 -1.32 25.40
C MET A 1 15.34 -2.30 24.30
N SER A 2 14.15 -2.91 24.40
CA SER A 2 13.60 -3.71 23.31
C SER A 2 13.18 -2.75 22.21
N PHE A 3 13.81 -2.81 21.04
CA PHE A 3 13.25 -2.15 19.87
C PHE A 3 11.98 -2.92 19.53
N SER A 4 10.81 -2.35 19.85
CA SER A 4 9.57 -2.75 19.21
C SER A 4 9.82 -2.61 17.70
N LYS A 5 9.94 -3.74 17.01
CA LYS A 5 9.96 -3.75 15.55
C LYS A 5 8.57 -3.29 15.12
N HIS A 6 8.39 -1.99 14.96
CA HIS A 6 7.17 -1.47 14.34
C HIS A 6 7.13 -2.03 12.92
N PRO A 7 6.15 -2.88 12.59
CA PRO A 7 6.01 -3.36 11.22
C PRO A 7 5.69 -2.14 10.36
N ILE A 8 6.66 -1.72 9.54
CA ILE A 8 6.38 -0.88 8.37
C ILE A 8 6.18 -1.88 7.24
N GLY A 9 5.03 -1.84 6.58
CA GLY A 9 4.76 -2.75 5.49
C GLY A 9 3.30 -3.15 5.37
N TRP A 10 2.83 -3.16 4.12
CA TRP A 10 1.61 -3.85 3.71
C TRP A 10 1.90 -5.24 3.21
N LEU A 11 1.12 -6.22 3.66
CA LEU A 11 0.93 -7.47 2.91
C LEU A 11 -0.27 -7.28 1.98
N VAL A 12 -0.04 -7.39 0.67
CA VAL A 12 -1.09 -7.27 -0.35
C VAL A 12 -1.28 -8.62 -1.04
N LEU A 13 -2.46 -9.23 -0.87
CA LEU A 13 -2.87 -10.42 -1.61
C LEU A 13 -3.94 -10.05 -2.62
N ALA A 14 -3.61 -10.06 -3.91
CA ALA A 14 -4.56 -9.88 -5.00
C ALA A 14 -5.04 -11.24 -5.54
N SER A 15 -6.34 -11.51 -5.50
CA SER A 15 -6.93 -12.78 -5.95
C SER A 15 -8.33 -12.58 -6.52
N GLN A 16 -8.76 -13.46 -7.43
CA GLN A 16 -10.15 -13.52 -7.92
C GLN A 16 -11.06 -14.36 -7.00
N GLU A 17 -10.53 -14.85 -5.89
CA GLU A 17 -11.27 -15.64 -4.93
C GLU A 17 -12.23 -14.79 -4.07
N SER A 18 -13.13 -15.48 -3.37
CA SER A 18 -14.01 -14.83 -2.40
C SER A 18 -13.23 -14.12 -1.29
N HIS A 19 -13.80 -13.06 -0.72
CA HIS A 19 -13.22 -12.32 0.41
C HIS A 19 -12.86 -13.22 1.59
N LYS A 20 -13.68 -14.24 1.88
CA LYS A 20 -13.41 -15.22 2.94
C LYS A 20 -12.13 -16.01 2.69
N SER A 21 -11.90 -16.45 1.45
CA SER A 21 -10.68 -17.17 1.06
C SER A 21 -9.44 -16.28 1.21
N ILE A 22 -9.55 -15.02 0.78
CA ILE A 22 -8.47 -14.02 0.87
C ILE A 22 -8.09 -13.76 2.34
N LEU A 23 -9.08 -13.54 3.21
CA LEU A 23 -8.86 -13.37 4.65
C LEU A 23 -8.17 -14.58 5.30
N ALA A 24 -8.60 -15.79 4.91
CA ALA A 24 -8.03 -17.03 5.42
C ALA A 24 -6.56 -17.17 5.01
N LYS A 25 -6.24 -16.90 3.74
CA LYS A 25 -4.86 -16.94 3.22
C LYS A 25 -3.94 -15.92 3.87
N ILE A 26 -4.42 -14.70 4.08
CA ILE A 26 -3.67 -13.68 4.81
C ILE A 26 -3.40 -14.10 6.25
N SER A 27 -4.44 -14.62 6.92
CA SER A 27 -4.28 -15.05 8.31
C SER A 27 -3.30 -16.22 8.42
N ALA A 28 -3.40 -17.21 7.53
CA ALA A 28 -2.46 -18.33 7.46
C ALA A 28 -1.02 -17.85 7.17
N GLY A 29 -0.85 -16.89 6.24
CA GLY A 29 0.44 -16.29 5.95
C GLY A 29 1.06 -15.61 7.17
N LEU A 30 0.31 -14.75 7.85
CA LEU A 30 0.79 -14.05 9.05
C LEU A 30 1.18 -15.02 10.17
N THR A 31 0.36 -16.06 10.42
CA THR A 31 0.68 -17.10 11.40
C THR A 31 1.96 -17.84 11.02
N ALA A 32 2.15 -18.20 9.75
CA ALA A 32 3.35 -18.90 9.28
C ALA A 32 4.63 -18.06 9.43
N TYR A 33 4.55 -16.74 9.29
CA TYR A 33 5.70 -15.84 9.48
C TYR A 33 5.93 -15.41 10.94
N GLY A 34 5.15 -15.93 11.89
CA GLY A 34 5.28 -15.58 13.31
C GLY A 34 5.06 -14.09 13.59
N LEU A 35 4.34 -13.40 12.70
CA LEU A 35 3.99 -12.00 12.84
C LEU A 35 2.78 -11.90 13.78
N ASP A 36 3.04 -12.01 15.08
CA ASP A 36 2.08 -11.68 16.15
C ASP A 36 2.12 -10.17 16.43
N CYS A 37 2.04 -9.37 15.37
CA CYS A 37 1.87 -7.94 15.48
C CYS A 37 0.38 -7.62 15.53
N ALA A 38 0.01 -6.69 16.41
CA ALA A 38 -1.29 -6.05 16.35
C ALA A 38 -1.44 -5.44 14.94
N ALA A 39 -2.21 -6.12 14.08
CA ALA A 39 -2.32 -5.80 12.68
C ALA A 39 -3.78 -5.81 12.25
N GLU A 40 -4.18 -4.73 11.58
CA GLU A 40 -5.52 -4.59 11.04
C GLU A 40 -5.56 -5.29 9.67
N LYS A 41 -6.59 -6.12 9.47
CA LYS A 41 -6.80 -6.89 8.25
C LYS A 41 -8.00 -6.31 7.52
N THR A 42 -7.76 -5.79 6.32
CA THR A 42 -8.81 -5.15 5.51
C THR A 42 -8.92 -5.88 4.19
N VAL A 43 -10.14 -6.21 3.76
CA VAL A 43 -10.38 -6.75 2.41
C VAL A 43 -11.19 -5.76 1.58
N ILE A 44 -10.70 -5.52 0.38
CA ILE A 44 -11.21 -4.51 -0.55
C ILE A 44 -11.40 -5.16 -1.90
N SER A 45 -12.46 -4.80 -2.62
CA SER A 45 -12.65 -5.21 -4.01
C SER A 45 -12.21 -4.12 -4.98
N CYS A 46 -11.50 -4.51 -6.04
CA CYS A 46 -11.29 -3.70 -7.23
C CYS A 46 -11.62 -4.57 -8.45
N GLY A 47 -12.74 -4.29 -9.12
CA GLY A 47 -13.26 -5.16 -10.19
C GLY A 47 -13.48 -6.60 -9.69
N ASN A 48 -12.84 -7.56 -10.37
CA ASN A 48 -12.91 -8.99 -10.01
C ASN A 48 -11.79 -9.42 -9.06
N VAL A 49 -11.02 -8.48 -8.53
CA VAL A 49 -9.90 -8.73 -7.62
C VAL A 49 -10.33 -8.38 -6.21
N GLY A 50 -10.32 -9.36 -5.32
CA GLY A 50 -10.25 -9.09 -3.89
C GLY A 50 -8.80 -8.86 -3.49
N LEU A 51 -8.59 -7.82 -2.71
CA LEU A 51 -7.32 -7.45 -2.12
C LEU A 51 -7.43 -7.55 -0.63
N GLY A 52 -6.60 -8.38 -0.03
CA GLY A 52 -6.44 -8.31 1.40
C GLY A 52 -5.16 -7.56 1.76
N LEU A 53 -5.32 -6.69 2.75
CA LEU A 53 -4.34 -5.74 3.24
C LEU A 53 -4.10 -6.03 4.71
N VAL A 54 -2.84 -5.98 5.11
CA VAL A 54 -2.43 -6.04 6.51
C VAL A 54 -1.57 -4.84 6.79
N HIS A 55 -1.90 -4.05 7.80
CA HIS A 55 -1.03 -2.97 8.30
C HIS A 55 -0.93 -3.03 9.82
N ALA A 56 0.14 -2.47 10.38
CA ALA A 56 0.27 -2.35 11.84
C ALA A 56 -0.85 -1.47 12.42
N THR A 57 -1.37 -1.83 13.59
CA THR A 57 -2.34 -1.01 14.34
C THR A 57 -1.72 0.30 14.82
N GLU A 58 -0.40 0.29 15.06
CA GLU A 58 0.40 1.45 15.40
C GLU A 58 1.45 1.69 14.30
N PRO A 59 1.07 2.39 13.21
CA PRO A 59 2.02 2.73 12.16
C PRO A 59 3.13 3.62 12.72
N SER A 60 4.31 3.54 12.11
CA SER A 60 5.43 4.42 12.45
C SER A 60 4.98 5.89 12.38
N PRO A 61 5.29 6.73 13.39
CA PRO A 61 4.84 8.13 13.43
C PRO A 61 5.43 8.97 12.30
N LEU A 62 6.45 8.46 11.60
CA LEU A 62 7.11 9.11 10.47
C LEU A 62 6.67 8.54 9.11
N SER A 63 5.91 7.44 9.10
CA SER A 63 5.48 6.81 7.86
C SER A 63 4.14 7.38 7.41
N THR A 64 4.08 7.75 6.14
CA THR A 64 2.85 8.04 5.42
C THR A 64 2.35 6.78 4.75
N TRP A 65 1.04 6.54 4.82
CA TRP A 65 0.36 5.54 4.00
C TRP A 65 -0.90 6.12 3.38
N SER A 66 -1.22 5.68 2.17
CA SER A 66 -2.37 6.15 1.42
C SER A 66 -2.92 5.03 0.56
N LEU A 67 -4.24 4.96 0.49
CA LEU A 67 -4.96 3.96 -0.30
C LEU A 67 -6.03 4.68 -1.12
N TYR A 68 -6.02 4.42 -2.42
CA TYR A 68 -7.07 4.82 -3.34
C TYR A 68 -7.59 3.57 -4.06
N VAL A 69 -8.91 3.42 -4.13
CA VAL A 69 -9.57 2.33 -4.85
C VAL A 69 -10.78 2.86 -5.61
N ASP A 70 -10.90 2.42 -6.86
CA ASP A 70 -12.13 2.56 -7.65
C ASP A 70 -12.49 1.22 -8.32
N ALA A 71 -13.50 1.25 -9.20
CA ALA A 71 -14.00 0.05 -9.88
C ALA A 71 -12.97 -0.63 -10.79
N LYS A 72 -11.90 0.06 -11.21
CA LYS A 72 -10.91 -0.41 -12.19
C LYS A 72 -9.49 -0.43 -11.67
N LEU A 73 -9.14 0.44 -10.75
CA LEU A 73 -7.77 0.66 -10.30
C LEU A 73 -7.70 0.72 -8.78
N LEU A 74 -6.55 0.29 -8.29
CA LEU A 74 -6.16 0.45 -6.91
C LEU A 74 -4.72 0.96 -6.88
N CYS A 75 -4.48 1.91 -5.98
CA CYS A 75 -3.16 2.44 -5.70
C CYS A 75 -2.95 2.43 -4.19
N LEU A 76 -1.87 1.79 -3.77
CA LEU A 76 -1.41 1.78 -2.40
C LEU A 76 -0.02 2.42 -2.37
N VAL A 77 0.18 3.34 -1.44
CA VAL A 77 1.45 4.03 -1.22
C VAL A 77 1.78 3.94 0.27
N GLU A 78 3.00 3.55 0.61
CA GLU A 78 3.50 3.57 1.99
C GLU A 78 4.98 3.96 1.99
N GLY A 79 5.41 4.77 2.94
CA GLY A 79 6.82 5.06 3.10
C GLY A 79 7.09 6.25 4.00
N VAL A 80 8.34 6.70 4.00
CA VAL A 80 8.77 7.97 4.59
C VAL A 80 9.14 8.90 3.45
N PHE A 81 8.55 10.09 3.41
CA PHE A 81 8.78 11.08 2.36
C PHE A 81 9.58 12.25 2.91
N TYR A 82 10.61 12.68 2.18
CA TYR A 82 11.57 13.71 2.63
C TYR A 82 11.33 15.08 1.99
N GLY A 83 10.28 15.23 1.19
CA GLY A 83 9.97 16.48 0.53
C GLY A 83 8.63 16.46 -0.19
N ASN A 84 8.37 17.54 -0.92
CA ASN A 84 7.12 17.70 -1.65
C ASN A 84 7.10 16.85 -2.92
N TYR A 85 5.94 16.26 -3.22
CA TYR A 85 5.62 15.70 -4.51
C TYR A 85 4.95 16.78 -5.38
N GLY A 86 5.76 17.49 -6.16
CA GLY A 86 5.30 18.71 -6.83
C GLY A 86 4.98 19.81 -5.81
N SER A 87 3.73 20.29 -5.77
CA SER A 87 3.23 21.22 -4.76
C SER A 87 2.59 20.54 -3.55
N TYR A 88 2.47 19.21 -3.57
CA TYR A 88 1.83 18.44 -2.51
C TYR A 88 2.85 17.98 -1.47
N SER A 89 2.51 18.07 -0.18
CA SER A 89 3.36 17.56 0.90
C SER A 89 2.71 16.35 1.57
N PRO A 90 3.28 15.14 1.43
CA PRO A 90 2.77 13.95 2.10
C PRO A 90 2.74 14.13 3.62
N VAL A 91 1.64 13.73 4.25
CA VAL A 91 1.49 13.83 5.71
C VAL A 91 1.77 12.49 6.40
N PRO A 92 2.48 12.45 7.53
CA PRO A 92 2.64 11.21 8.29
C PRO A 92 1.29 10.63 8.75
N GLY A 93 1.23 9.30 8.87
CA GLY A 93 0.01 8.56 9.13
C GLY A 93 -0.82 8.33 7.86
N LYS A 94 -2.16 8.33 8.02
CA LYS A 94 -3.09 8.14 6.90
C LYS A 94 -3.19 9.42 6.08
N ASP A 95 -2.67 9.38 4.87
CA ASP A 95 -2.78 10.45 3.89
C ASP A 95 -3.94 10.15 2.92
N PRO A 96 -4.98 11.00 2.86
CA PRO A 96 -6.15 10.73 2.03
C PRO A 96 -5.95 11.02 0.52
N GLN A 97 -4.89 11.72 0.13
CA GLN A 97 -4.73 12.23 -1.24
C GLN A 97 -3.55 11.63 -2.00
N LEU A 98 -2.48 11.23 -1.30
CA LEU A 98 -1.24 10.79 -1.93
C LEU A 98 -1.43 9.69 -2.97
N ALA A 99 -2.17 8.61 -2.65
CA ALA A 99 -2.40 7.51 -3.58
C ALA A 99 -3.15 7.94 -4.84
N PHE A 100 -4.13 8.84 -4.71
CA PHE A 100 -4.85 9.40 -5.86
C PHE A 100 -3.95 10.24 -6.76
N LEU A 101 -3.10 11.10 -6.16
CA LEU A 101 -2.16 11.95 -6.90
C LEU A 101 -1.11 11.11 -7.64
N VAL A 102 -0.54 10.09 -6.96
CA VAL A 102 0.41 9.15 -7.56
C VAL A 102 -0.24 8.38 -8.72
N LEU A 103 -1.44 7.84 -8.52
CA LEU A 103 -2.16 7.11 -9.56
C LEU A 103 -2.48 8.00 -10.77
N SER A 104 -2.96 9.22 -10.53
CA SER A 104 -3.29 10.20 -11.58
C SER A 104 -2.06 10.55 -12.42
N GLN A 105 -0.89 10.68 -11.80
CA GLN A 105 0.35 10.96 -12.51
C GLN A 105 0.90 9.72 -13.23
N PHE A 106 0.75 8.54 -12.64
CA PHE A 106 1.11 7.27 -13.25
C PHE A 106 0.31 7.01 -14.53
N GLN A 107 -0.99 7.30 -14.54
CA GLN A 107 -1.82 7.19 -15.75
C GLN A 107 -1.34 8.09 -16.89
N LYS A 108 -0.76 9.26 -16.57
CA LYS A 108 -0.25 10.22 -17.56
C LYS A 108 1.15 9.89 -18.07
N THR A 109 2.03 9.43 -17.19
CA THR A 109 3.48 9.35 -17.46
C THR A 109 4.11 7.99 -17.20
N GLY A 110 3.30 7.00 -16.80
CA GLY A 110 3.75 5.67 -16.41
C GLY A 110 4.71 5.72 -15.21
N ALA A 111 5.71 4.83 -15.22
CA ALA A 111 6.70 4.72 -14.15
C ALA A 111 7.56 5.99 -13.95
N LYS A 112 7.58 6.93 -14.92
CA LYS A 112 8.29 8.21 -14.75
C LYS A 112 7.67 9.09 -13.66
N SER A 113 6.39 8.87 -13.33
CA SER A 113 5.69 9.58 -12.26
C SER A 113 6.40 9.50 -10.91
N PHE A 114 7.07 8.37 -10.62
CA PHE A 114 7.74 8.16 -9.34
C PHE A 114 9.06 8.94 -9.20
N ALA A 115 9.59 9.51 -10.28
CA ALA A 115 10.85 10.26 -10.22
C ALA A 115 10.75 11.52 -9.34
N GLY A 116 9.55 12.08 -9.19
CA GLY A 116 9.29 13.24 -8.34
C GLY A 116 9.03 12.90 -6.87
N LEU A 117 8.91 11.63 -6.50
CA LEU A 117 8.76 11.22 -5.10
C LEU A 117 10.14 11.07 -4.46
N ASN A 118 10.39 11.86 -3.43
CA ASN A 118 11.63 11.80 -2.65
C ASN A 118 11.35 11.10 -1.30
N GLY A 119 12.04 10.00 -1.02
CA GLY A 119 11.70 9.17 0.14
C GLY A 119 12.16 7.72 0.08
N ALA A 120 11.88 7.00 1.16
CA ALA A 120 11.95 5.55 1.25
C ALA A 120 10.53 4.98 1.24
N PHE A 121 10.07 4.49 0.10
CA PHE A 121 8.65 4.15 -0.11
C PHE A 121 8.44 2.92 -0.99
N CYS A 122 7.24 2.36 -0.85
CA CYS A 122 6.65 1.31 -1.67
C CYS A 122 5.36 1.83 -2.32
N VAL A 123 5.19 1.56 -3.61
CA VAL A 123 3.93 1.79 -4.34
C VAL A 123 3.48 0.51 -5.01
N VAL A 124 2.20 0.18 -4.86
CA VAL A 124 1.54 -0.93 -5.55
C VAL A 124 0.35 -0.38 -6.34
N ILE A 125 0.36 -0.56 -7.67
CA ILE A 125 -0.74 -0.19 -8.55
C ILE A 125 -1.28 -1.46 -9.23
N LEU A 126 -2.57 -1.70 -9.05
CA LEU A 126 -3.26 -2.88 -9.57
C LEU A 126 -4.43 -2.44 -10.45
N ASN A 127 -4.77 -3.28 -11.44
CA ASN A 127 -6.05 -3.17 -12.12
C ASN A 127 -7.03 -4.25 -11.64
N GLY A 128 -8.32 -3.98 -11.82
CA GLY A 128 -9.41 -4.90 -11.45
C GLY A 128 -9.50 -6.16 -12.34
N LYS A 129 -8.50 -6.41 -13.19
CA LYS A 129 -8.34 -7.62 -14.01
C LYS A 129 -7.20 -8.52 -13.49
N SER A 130 -6.77 -8.32 -12.25
CA SER A 130 -5.73 -9.11 -11.57
C SER A 130 -4.31 -8.92 -12.08
N SER A 131 -4.02 -7.91 -12.90
CA SER A 131 -2.63 -7.64 -13.29
C SER A 131 -2.02 -6.56 -12.42
N VAL A 132 -0.87 -6.87 -11.82
CA VAL A 132 0.00 -5.87 -11.21
C VAL A 132 0.48 -4.94 -12.32
N LEU A 133 0.09 -3.66 -12.26
CA LEU A 133 0.52 -2.66 -13.23
C LEU A 133 1.90 -2.11 -12.87
N SER A 134 2.17 -1.97 -11.57
CA SER A 134 3.48 -1.55 -11.09
C SER A 134 3.68 -1.90 -9.62
N THR A 135 4.90 -2.31 -9.28
CA THR A 135 5.40 -2.36 -7.92
C THR A 135 6.72 -1.61 -7.91
N VAL A 136 6.82 -0.59 -7.07
CA VAL A 136 8.04 0.22 -6.94
C VAL A 136 8.47 0.21 -5.49
N TRP A 137 9.71 -0.21 -5.26
CA TRP A 137 10.42 -0.01 -4.01
C TRP A 137 11.56 0.96 -4.28
N ALA A 138 11.51 2.14 -3.67
CA ALA A 138 12.51 3.18 -3.89
C ALA A 138 13.07 3.68 -2.56
N ARG A 139 14.37 3.93 -2.55
CA ARG A 139 15.06 4.71 -1.53
C ARG A 139 15.81 5.82 -2.25
N ARG A 140 15.35 7.06 -2.09
CA ARG A 140 15.86 8.26 -2.75
C ARG A 140 16.13 9.34 -1.72
#